data_AF-A0A6G1LGA9-F1
#
_entry.id   AF-A0A6G1LGA9-F1
#
_cell.length_a   1.000
_cell.length_b   1.000
_cell.length_c   1.000
_cell.angle_alpha   90.00
_cell.angle_beta   90.00
_cell.angle_gamma   90.00
#
_symmetry.space_group_name_H-M   'P 1'
#
loop_
_entity.id
_entity.type
_entity.pdbx_description
1 polymer ?
#
loop_
_entity_poly.entity_id
_entity_poly.type
_entity_poly.pdbx_seq_one_letter_code
_entity_poly.pdbx_strand_id
1 'polypeptide(L)'
;MAEMRKREEADAPRPDYRPGAKKLRQQEERKKRAGGFRVGPQNLPDGTYRRKTQEIKRNLIEKAQIKKEYAKLKRTGKVPEKREELPIPASLRTDEERERKRAKAMNVGDSGSDEGDGEDMPESKSYEVAPSAAPHPDRQSLIDNQTAPSADEENQAMQNHEQAPRKDRRERKPKAQPFKREHEAALKRKAEAEERRKAREEAERQRQKKVDEREKFRKAMAKARTGGVNGQRKLGKESTVLLERVKRMVGS
;
A
#
# COMPACT_ATOMS: atom_id res chain seq x y z
N MET A 1 -32.60 -11.32 83.28
CA MET A 1 -31.93 -10.02 83.05
C MET A 1 -30.46 -10.16 83.42
N ALA A 2 -29.63 -10.70 82.53
CA ALA A 2 -28.16 -10.67 82.65
C ALA A 2 -27.54 -11.25 81.38
N GLU A 3 -27.32 -10.42 80.36
CA GLU A 3 -26.21 -10.59 79.41
C GLU A 3 -26.09 -9.35 78.52
N MET A 4 -25.28 -8.40 78.96
CA MET A 4 -24.76 -7.32 78.11
C MET A 4 -23.31 -7.10 78.54
N ARG A 5 -22.38 -7.79 77.89
CA ARG A 5 -20.93 -7.45 77.78
C ARG A 5 -20.21 -8.58 77.06
N LYS A 6 -20.07 -8.47 75.74
CA LYS A 6 -19.02 -9.10 74.91
C LYS A 6 -19.31 -8.79 73.44
N ARG A 7 -18.79 -7.67 72.91
CA ARG A 7 -18.57 -7.46 71.46
C ARG A 7 -17.95 -6.11 71.12
N GLU A 8 -16.86 -5.69 71.77
CA GLU A 8 -16.06 -4.55 71.25
C GLU A 8 -14.54 -4.77 71.26
N GLU A 9 -14.04 -5.98 71.55
CA GLU A 9 -12.59 -6.23 71.65
C GLU A 9 -11.99 -7.02 70.47
N ALA A 10 -12.75 -7.23 69.39
CA ALA A 10 -12.33 -8.09 68.27
C ALA A 10 -11.56 -7.35 67.14
N ASP A 11 -11.59 -6.01 67.10
CA ASP A 11 -10.97 -5.21 66.03
C ASP A 11 -9.67 -4.49 66.45
N ALA A 12 -9.12 -4.80 67.62
CA ALA A 12 -7.80 -4.31 67.99
C ALA A 12 -6.72 -5.06 67.16
N PRO A 13 -5.86 -4.37 66.38
CA PRO A 13 -4.85 -5.04 65.58
C PRO A 13 -3.87 -5.78 66.49
N ARG A 14 -3.89 -7.11 66.42
CA ARG A 14 -2.98 -7.98 67.19
C ARG A 14 -1.53 -7.60 66.86
N PRO A 15 -0.69 -7.28 67.86
CA PRO A 15 0.71 -6.95 67.60
C PRO A 15 1.46 -8.20 67.10
N ASP A 16 1.89 -8.18 65.83
CA ASP A 16 2.72 -9.25 65.26
C ASP A 16 4.12 -9.23 65.87
N TYR A 17 4.39 -10.15 66.81
CA TYR A 17 5.69 -10.34 67.46
C TYR A 17 6.69 -11.20 66.67
N ARG A 18 6.52 -11.33 65.34
CA ARG A 18 7.46 -12.11 64.52
C ARG A 18 8.83 -11.39 64.46
N PRO A 19 9.94 -12.02 64.87
CA PRO A 19 11.25 -11.36 64.93
C PRO A 19 11.68 -10.96 63.51
N GLY A 20 11.64 -9.65 63.23
CA GLY A 20 11.88 -9.07 61.90
C GLY A 20 10.79 -8.11 61.42
N ALA A 21 9.56 -8.24 61.91
CA ALA A 21 8.44 -7.37 61.53
C ALA A 21 8.68 -5.90 61.92
N LYS A 22 9.32 -5.64 63.07
CA LYS A 22 9.70 -4.29 63.52
C LYS A 22 10.74 -3.64 62.60
N LYS A 23 11.70 -4.41 62.05
CA LYS A 23 12.71 -3.90 61.11
C LYS A 23 12.09 -3.56 59.75
N LEU A 24 11.14 -4.37 59.26
CA LEU A 24 10.39 -4.10 58.03
C LEU A 24 9.52 -2.83 58.18
N ARG A 25 8.76 -2.70 59.26
CA ARG A 25 7.95 -1.49 59.53
C ARG A 25 8.80 -0.22 59.64
N GLN A 26 9.95 -0.28 60.33
CA GLN A 26 10.87 0.87 60.40
C GLN A 26 11.49 1.20 59.04
N GLN A 27 11.78 0.22 58.18
CA GLN A 27 12.24 0.47 56.82
C GLN A 27 11.13 1.08 55.94
N GLU A 28 9.89 0.62 56.08
CA GLU A 28 8.74 1.19 55.37
C GLU A 28 8.42 2.62 55.83
N GLU A 29 8.48 2.89 57.14
CA GLU A 29 8.32 4.23 57.69
C GLU A 29 9.44 5.17 57.26
N ARG A 30 10.70 4.70 57.20
CA ARG A 30 11.84 5.46 56.65
C ARG A 30 11.68 5.74 55.15
N LYS A 31 11.13 4.80 54.37
CA LYS A 31 10.82 5.01 52.94
C LYS A 31 9.68 6.03 52.76
N LYS A 32 8.67 6.03 53.64
CA LYS A 32 7.55 6.99 53.63
C LYS A 32 7.98 8.40 54.07
N ARG A 33 8.91 8.51 55.04
CA ARG A 33 9.45 9.79 55.54
C ARG A 33 10.55 10.40 54.66
N ALA A 34 11.00 9.71 53.61
CA ALA A 34 12.01 10.18 52.67
C ALA A 34 11.47 11.19 51.62
N GLY A 35 10.17 11.49 51.63
CA GLY A 35 9.45 12.31 50.65
C GLY A 35 9.36 13.80 51.00
N GLY A 36 10.44 14.45 51.41
CA GLY A 36 10.55 15.92 51.29
C GLY A 36 10.75 16.34 49.84
N PHE A 37 10.53 17.61 49.48
CA PHE A 37 10.83 18.14 48.15
C PHE A 37 12.35 18.08 47.90
N ARG A 38 12.83 16.94 47.38
CA ARG A 38 14.23 16.72 47.03
C ARG A 38 14.53 17.46 45.73
N VAL A 39 15.13 18.65 45.84
CA VAL A 39 15.60 19.45 44.70
C VAL A 39 16.95 18.89 44.23
N GLY A 40 16.94 17.66 43.74
CA GLY A 40 18.10 17.01 43.14
C GLY A 40 17.93 16.89 41.63
N PRO A 41 19.01 16.76 40.85
CA PRO A 41 18.95 16.62 39.39
C PRO A 41 18.12 15.42 38.90
N GLN A 42 17.77 14.48 39.79
CA GLN A 42 16.86 13.35 39.53
C GLN A 42 15.37 13.71 39.57
N ASN A 43 14.98 14.76 40.30
CA ASN A 43 13.58 15.20 40.48
C ASN A 43 13.28 16.53 39.76
N LEU A 44 14.27 17.11 39.09
CA LEU A 44 14.04 18.21 38.17
C LEU A 44 13.35 17.68 36.91
N PRO A 45 12.39 18.43 36.34
CA PRO A 45 11.79 18.06 35.07
C PRO A 45 12.90 17.91 34.04
N ASP A 46 13.16 16.67 33.63
CA ASP A 46 14.04 16.36 32.51
C ASP A 46 13.68 17.31 31.36
N GLY A 47 14.67 18.06 30.86
CA GLY A 47 14.44 19.08 29.84
C GLY A 47 13.65 18.51 28.65
N THR A 48 12.90 19.37 27.95
CA THR A 48 12.00 18.99 26.84
C THR A 48 12.68 18.05 25.83
N TYR A 49 13.97 18.26 25.55
CA TYR A 49 14.77 17.41 24.66
C TYR A 49 15.08 16.01 25.23
N ARG A 50 15.32 15.87 26.54
CA ARG A 50 15.52 14.55 27.17
C ARG A 50 14.24 13.72 27.13
N ARG A 51 13.08 14.35 27.40
CA ARG A 51 11.76 13.71 27.29
C ARG A 51 11.47 13.23 25.87
N LYS A 52 11.66 14.09 24.87
CA LYS A 52 11.52 13.71 23.45
C LYS A 52 12.44 12.56 23.08
N THR A 53 13.69 12.57 23.55
CA THR A 53 14.64 11.48 23.28
C THR A 53 14.20 10.16 23.93
N GLN A 54 13.70 10.21 25.18
CA GLN A 54 13.16 9.04 25.87
C GLN A 54 11.90 8.51 25.17
N GLU A 55 11.02 9.40 24.72
CA GLU A 55 9.81 9.06 23.97
C GLU A 55 10.14 8.42 22.62
N ILE A 56 11.08 8.99 21.86
CA ILE A 56 11.58 8.41 20.60
C ILE A 56 12.14 7.01 20.86
N LYS A 57 12.91 6.83 21.94
CA LYS A 57 13.46 5.52 22.33
C LYS A 57 12.36 4.52 22.67
N ARG A 58 11.38 4.90 23.50
CA ARG A 58 10.23 4.05 23.87
C ARG A 58 9.43 3.66 22.63
N ASN A 59 9.07 4.63 21.79
CA ASN A 59 8.35 4.41 20.54
C ASN A 59 9.08 3.46 19.59
N LEU A 60 10.42 3.54 19.52
CA LEU A 60 11.23 2.64 18.69
C LEU A 60 11.23 1.21 19.24
N ILE A 61 11.32 1.06 20.57
CA ILE A 61 11.27 -0.24 21.25
C ILE A 61 9.90 -0.88 21.05
N GLU A 62 8.81 -0.13 21.26
CA GLU A 62 7.43 -0.61 21.08
C GLU A 62 7.19 -1.06 19.64
N LYS A 63 7.59 -0.27 18.64
CA LYS A 63 7.51 -0.67 17.23
C LYS A 63 8.29 -1.95 16.93
N ALA A 64 9.43 -2.14 17.57
CA ALA A 64 10.22 -3.36 17.41
C ALA A 64 9.56 -4.57 18.10
N GLN A 65 8.94 -4.38 19.27
CA GLN A 65 8.18 -5.41 19.97
C GLN A 65 6.96 -5.84 19.16
N ILE A 66 6.15 -4.89 18.68
CA ILE A 66 4.98 -5.15 17.81
C ILE A 66 5.40 -5.95 16.57
N LYS A 67 6.51 -5.57 15.92
CA LYS A 67 7.02 -6.33 14.75
C LYS A 67 7.44 -7.75 15.11
N LYS A 68 8.09 -7.95 16.26
CA LYS A 68 8.48 -9.28 16.75
C LYS A 68 7.25 -10.13 17.06
N GLU A 69 6.26 -9.56 17.75
CA GLU A 69 5.01 -10.23 18.08
C GLU A 69 4.20 -10.58 16.83
N TYR A 70 4.06 -9.65 15.90
CA TYR A 70 3.43 -9.90 14.61
C TYR A 70 4.15 -11.01 13.84
N ALA A 71 5.48 -11.00 13.79
CA ALA A 71 6.24 -12.07 13.17
C ALA A 71 6.05 -13.43 13.87
N LYS A 72 5.93 -13.45 15.20
CA LYS A 72 5.57 -14.66 15.96
C LYS A 72 4.16 -15.13 15.61
N LEU A 73 3.16 -14.24 15.63
CA LEU A 73 1.78 -14.57 15.30
C LEU A 73 1.63 -15.08 13.87
N LYS A 74 2.34 -14.46 12.92
CA LYS A 74 2.41 -14.89 11.51
C LYS A 74 3.03 -16.28 11.39
N ARG A 75 4.14 -16.57 12.10
CA ARG A 75 4.73 -17.91 12.13
C ARG A 75 3.80 -18.96 12.73
N THR A 76 3.01 -18.58 13.74
CA THR A 76 2.01 -19.47 14.35
C THR A 76 0.72 -19.60 13.54
N GLY A 77 0.61 -18.96 12.37
CA GLY A 77 -0.58 -19.02 11.51
C GLY A 77 -1.83 -18.34 12.08
N LYS A 78 -1.70 -17.56 13.16
CA LYS A 78 -2.82 -16.85 13.81
C LYS A 78 -3.20 -15.54 13.12
N VAL A 79 -2.39 -15.10 12.15
CA VAL A 79 -2.67 -13.90 11.35
C VAL A 79 -3.13 -14.36 9.98
N PRO A 80 -4.32 -13.95 9.51
CA PRO A 80 -4.76 -14.24 8.16
C PRO A 80 -3.78 -13.63 7.14
N GLU A 81 -3.37 -14.40 6.14
CA GLU A 81 -2.49 -13.91 5.07
C GLU A 81 -3.20 -12.91 4.14
N LYS A 82 -4.53 -13.03 4.06
CA LYS A 82 -5.39 -12.07 3.38
C LYS A 82 -5.44 -10.80 4.23
N ARG A 83 -4.96 -9.70 3.67
CA ARG A 83 -5.30 -8.37 4.21
C ARG A 83 -6.82 -8.30 4.19
N GLU A 84 -7.44 -8.11 5.34
CA GLU A 84 -8.84 -7.75 5.40
C GLU A 84 -8.99 -6.48 4.59
N GLU A 85 -9.52 -6.62 3.37
CA GLU A 85 -9.81 -5.50 2.50
C GLU A 85 -10.85 -4.67 3.24
N LEU A 86 -10.54 -3.39 3.44
CA LEU A 86 -11.50 -2.46 4.04
C LEU A 86 -12.79 -2.56 3.23
N PRO A 87 -13.96 -2.59 3.90
CA PRO A 87 -15.23 -2.67 3.20
C PRO A 87 -15.31 -1.52 2.19
N ILE A 88 -15.49 -1.87 0.92
CA ILE A 88 -15.61 -0.90 -0.16
C ILE A 88 -16.81 0.00 0.17
N PRO A 89 -16.63 1.33 0.23
CA PRO A 89 -17.74 2.23 0.50
C PRO A 89 -18.81 2.07 -0.58
N ALA A 90 -20.09 2.14 -0.18
CA ALA A 90 -21.23 1.86 -1.07
C ALA A 90 -21.20 2.65 -2.39
N SER A 91 -20.63 3.86 -2.39
CA SER A 91 -20.46 4.70 -3.57
C SER A 91 -19.55 4.11 -4.64
N LEU A 92 -18.49 3.38 -4.28
CA LEU A 92 -17.59 2.77 -5.26
C LEU A 92 -18.14 1.46 -5.81
N ARG A 93 -19.00 0.77 -5.04
CA ARG A 93 -19.61 -0.49 -5.46
C ARG A 93 -20.57 -0.31 -6.64
N THR A 94 -21.28 0.82 -6.69
CA THR A 94 -22.18 1.15 -7.81
C THR A 94 -21.42 1.48 -9.09
N ASP A 95 -20.27 2.15 -8.96
CA ASP A 95 -19.41 2.49 -10.10
C ASP A 95 -18.76 1.24 -10.67
N GLU A 96 -18.26 0.33 -9.83
CA GLU A 96 -17.72 -0.96 -10.25
C GLU A 96 -18.77 -1.86 -10.93
N GLU A 97 -20.01 -1.90 -10.42
CA GLU A 97 -21.10 -2.64 -11.07
C GLU A 97 -21.49 -2.05 -12.41
N ARG A 98 -21.48 -0.72 -12.53
CA ARG A 98 -21.74 -0.01 -13.78
C ARG A 98 -20.64 -0.26 -14.80
N GLU A 99 -19.38 -0.25 -14.38
CA GLU A 99 -18.23 -0.59 -15.21
C GLU A 99 -18.26 -2.06 -15.65
N ARG A 100 -18.60 -3.00 -14.76
CA ARG A 100 -18.77 -4.42 -15.12
C ARG A 100 -19.91 -4.64 -16.11
N LYS A 101 -21.04 -3.96 -15.93
CA LYS A 101 -22.15 -4.00 -16.90
C LYS A 101 -21.75 -3.42 -18.24
N ARG A 102 -20.99 -2.32 -18.25
CA ARG A 102 -20.47 -1.70 -19.47
C ARG A 102 -19.45 -2.59 -20.18
N ALA A 103 -18.53 -3.21 -19.44
CA ALA A 103 -17.56 -4.16 -19.97
C ALA A 103 -18.22 -5.43 -20.51
N LYS A 104 -19.27 -5.93 -19.84
CA LYS A 104 -20.04 -7.09 -20.30
C LYS A 104 -20.86 -6.77 -21.55
N ALA A 105 -21.41 -5.57 -21.65
CA ALA A 105 -22.09 -5.09 -22.86
C ALA A 105 -21.13 -4.90 -24.05
N MET A 106 -19.86 -4.55 -23.79
CA MET A 106 -18.83 -4.43 -24.84
C MET A 106 -18.27 -5.79 -25.31
N ASN A 107 -18.53 -6.89 -24.60
CA ASN A 107 -18.00 -8.23 -24.93
C ASN A 107 -19.04 -9.15 -25.61
N VAL A 108 -20.25 -8.66 -25.90
CA VAL A 108 -21.32 -9.41 -26.62
C VAL A 108 -21.56 -8.77 -27.97
N GLY A 109 -20.54 -8.82 -28.83
CA GLY A 109 -20.61 -8.24 -30.16
C GLY A 109 -19.64 -8.90 -31.12
N ASP A 110 -19.69 -10.24 -31.26
CA ASP A 110 -19.28 -10.97 -32.46
C ASP A 110 -19.62 -12.47 -32.34
N SER A 111 -20.77 -12.90 -32.88
CA SER A 111 -21.00 -14.17 -33.61
C SER A 111 -22.48 -14.53 -33.69
N GLY A 112 -23.00 -14.45 -34.92
CA GLY A 112 -23.85 -15.46 -35.58
C GLY A 112 -25.06 -16.08 -34.88
N SER A 113 -26.22 -15.83 -35.48
CA SER A 113 -27.45 -16.65 -35.52
C SER A 113 -27.28 -18.17 -35.40
N ASP A 114 -28.16 -18.84 -34.65
CA ASP A 114 -28.91 -20.04 -35.09
C ASP A 114 -30.06 -20.36 -34.12
N GLU A 115 -31.10 -20.99 -34.65
CA GLU A 115 -32.46 -21.19 -34.11
C GLU A 115 -32.58 -22.38 -33.13
N GLY A 116 -33.67 -22.42 -32.34
CA GLY A 116 -34.24 -23.71 -31.87
C GLY A 116 -34.63 -23.87 -30.38
N ASP A 117 -35.79 -23.30 -30.03
CA ASP A 117 -36.94 -23.94 -29.35
C ASP A 117 -36.89 -24.53 -27.91
N GLY A 118 -37.97 -24.26 -27.15
CA GLY A 118 -38.45 -25.15 -26.06
C GLY A 118 -38.59 -24.61 -24.62
N GLU A 119 -39.67 -23.86 -24.34
CA GLU A 119 -40.57 -23.86 -23.14
C GLU A 119 -39.95 -23.72 -21.72
N ASP A 120 -40.31 -22.76 -20.84
CA ASP A 120 -41.62 -22.57 -20.19
C ASP A 120 -41.61 -21.24 -19.39
N MET A 121 -42.65 -20.40 -19.51
CA MET A 121 -43.08 -19.45 -18.46
C MET A 121 -44.46 -18.86 -18.81
N PRO A 122 -45.46 -18.89 -17.91
CA PRO A 122 -46.85 -18.58 -18.24
C PRO A 122 -47.20 -17.08 -18.19
N GLU A 123 -47.78 -16.63 -19.30
CA GLU A 123 -49.06 -15.92 -19.45
C GLU A 123 -49.52 -14.94 -18.35
N SER A 124 -49.52 -13.64 -18.66
CA SER A 124 -50.61 -12.76 -18.22
C SER A 124 -50.88 -11.67 -19.28
N LYS A 125 -52.14 -11.63 -19.71
CA LYS A 125 -52.67 -10.90 -20.86
C LYS A 125 -53.52 -9.74 -20.32
N SER A 126 -53.23 -8.50 -20.70
CA SER A 126 -54.20 -7.39 -20.57
C SER A 126 -53.84 -6.13 -21.38
N TYR A 127 -54.61 -5.94 -22.48
CA TYR A 127 -55.21 -4.72 -23.04
C TYR A 127 -54.38 -3.52 -23.54
N GLU A 128 -54.28 -3.46 -24.89
CA GLU A 128 -54.63 -2.37 -25.83
C GLU A 128 -53.88 -1.01 -25.97
N VAL A 129 -53.77 -0.63 -27.26
CA VAL A 129 -53.46 0.65 -27.92
C VAL A 129 -51.98 1.07 -27.99
N ALA A 130 -51.30 0.61 -29.05
CA ALA A 130 -50.04 1.21 -29.49
C ALA A 130 -50.31 2.50 -30.28
N PRO A 131 -49.92 3.70 -29.81
CA PRO A 131 -49.81 4.85 -30.71
C PRO A 131 -48.67 4.56 -31.69
N SER A 132 -48.92 4.75 -32.98
CA SER A 132 -47.91 4.62 -34.04
C SER A 132 -46.65 5.41 -33.68
N ALA A 133 -45.57 4.70 -33.36
CA ALA A 133 -44.32 5.26 -32.84
C ALA A 133 -43.42 5.82 -33.95
N ALA A 134 -44.01 6.41 -34.99
CA ALA A 134 -43.25 7.12 -36.01
C ALA A 134 -42.76 8.45 -35.40
N PRO A 135 -41.43 8.69 -35.32
CA PRO A 135 -40.91 9.96 -34.81
C PRO A 135 -41.35 11.13 -35.70
N HIS A 136 -41.67 12.28 -35.08
CA HIS A 136 -41.98 13.54 -35.77
C HIS A 136 -40.85 13.89 -36.75
N PRO A 137 -41.12 14.53 -37.92
CA PRO A 137 -40.10 14.79 -38.94
C PRO A 137 -38.86 15.54 -38.43
N ASP A 138 -39.04 16.50 -37.50
CA ASP A 138 -37.92 17.19 -36.84
C ASP A 138 -37.04 16.27 -35.99
N ARG A 139 -37.62 15.21 -35.43
CA ARG A 139 -36.88 14.20 -34.69
C ARG A 139 -36.19 13.21 -35.64
N GLN A 140 -36.77 12.95 -36.82
CA GLN A 140 -36.11 12.16 -37.87
C GLN A 140 -34.87 12.89 -38.40
N SER A 141 -34.94 14.19 -38.69
CA SER A 141 -33.76 14.96 -39.13
C SER A 141 -32.65 14.97 -38.08
N LEU A 142 -33.00 15.01 -36.78
CA LEU A 142 -32.02 14.94 -35.70
C LEU A 142 -31.39 13.54 -35.59
N ILE A 143 -32.15 12.48 -35.85
CA ILE A 143 -31.66 11.08 -35.85
C ILE A 143 -30.74 10.86 -37.05
N ASP A 144 -31.11 11.32 -38.24
CA ASP A 144 -30.30 11.21 -39.46
C ASP A 144 -28.99 12.00 -39.31
N ASN A 145 -29.01 13.14 -38.63
CA ASN A 145 -27.82 13.92 -38.27
C ASN A 145 -27.03 13.33 -37.08
N GLN A 146 -27.63 12.46 -36.28
CA GLN A 146 -27.00 11.76 -35.16
C GLN A 146 -26.53 10.34 -35.51
N THR A 147 -26.82 9.85 -36.72
CA THR A 147 -26.22 8.63 -37.25
C THR A 147 -24.71 8.79 -37.13
N ALA A 148 -24.15 7.99 -36.22
CA ALA A 148 -22.89 8.31 -35.58
C ALA A 148 -21.77 8.49 -36.61
N PRO A 149 -20.96 9.58 -36.53
CA PRO A 149 -19.64 9.53 -37.14
C PRO A 149 -18.96 8.26 -36.62
N SER A 150 -18.40 7.46 -37.53
CA SER A 150 -17.63 6.27 -37.17
C SER A 150 -16.64 6.61 -36.05
N ALA A 151 -16.29 5.67 -35.17
CA ALA A 151 -15.40 5.91 -34.04
C ALA A 151 -14.03 6.53 -34.44
N ASP A 152 -13.66 6.43 -35.72
CA ASP A 152 -12.50 7.07 -36.31
C ASP A 152 -12.70 8.58 -36.56
N GLU A 153 -13.92 9.04 -36.85
CA GLU A 153 -14.28 10.45 -37.05
C GLU A 153 -14.45 11.21 -35.72
N GLU A 154 -14.94 10.58 -34.65
CA GLU A 154 -15.02 11.22 -33.33
C GLU A 154 -13.63 11.50 -32.73
N ASN A 155 -12.67 10.59 -32.95
CA ASN A 155 -11.29 10.79 -32.53
C ASN A 155 -10.59 11.90 -33.33
N GLN A 156 -10.89 12.03 -34.63
CA GLN A 156 -10.38 13.12 -35.46
C GLN A 156 -11.03 14.47 -35.10
N ALA A 157 -12.33 14.50 -34.77
CA ALA A 157 -13.02 15.73 -34.36
C ALA A 157 -12.51 16.28 -33.02
N MET A 158 -12.24 15.41 -32.04
CA MET A 158 -11.65 15.82 -30.76
C MET A 158 -10.20 16.30 -30.90
N GLN A 159 -9.39 15.67 -31.78
CA GLN A 159 -8.02 16.12 -32.07
C GLN A 159 -7.99 17.44 -32.87
N ASN A 160 -8.94 17.65 -33.78
CA ASN A 160 -9.04 18.89 -34.55
C ASN A 160 -9.58 20.08 -33.71
N HIS A 161 -10.31 19.82 -32.62
CA HIS A 161 -10.76 20.88 -31.71
C HIS A 161 -9.64 21.44 -30.81
N GLU A 162 -8.54 20.70 -30.63
CA GLU A 162 -7.33 21.19 -29.96
C GLU A 162 -6.37 21.95 -30.90
N GLN A 163 -6.50 21.75 -32.23
CA GLN A 163 -5.63 22.38 -33.23
C GLN A 163 -6.17 23.67 -33.83
N ALA A 164 -7.42 24.05 -33.55
CA ALA A 164 -7.91 25.37 -33.93
C ALA A 164 -7.23 26.45 -33.08
N PRO A 165 -6.42 27.36 -33.66
CA PRO A 165 -5.82 28.46 -32.91
C PRO A 165 -6.95 29.36 -32.41
N ARG A 166 -7.34 29.17 -31.15
CA ARG A 166 -8.28 30.07 -30.46
C ARG A 166 -7.62 31.45 -30.39
N LYS A 167 -7.95 32.32 -31.34
CA LYS A 167 -7.53 33.72 -31.40
C LYS A 167 -7.64 34.36 -30.02
N ASP A 168 -6.49 34.76 -29.49
CA ASP A 168 -6.27 35.75 -28.43
C ASP A 168 -7.17 35.66 -27.19
N ARG A 169 -7.37 34.45 -26.66
CA ARG A 169 -7.87 34.32 -25.28
C ARG A 169 -6.75 34.74 -24.34
N ARG A 170 -6.72 36.03 -23.96
CA ARG A 170 -5.78 36.62 -23.00
C ARG A 170 -5.49 35.63 -21.88
N GLU A 171 -4.24 35.17 -21.79
CA GLU A 171 -3.81 34.23 -20.77
C GLU A 171 -4.16 34.79 -19.40
N ARG A 172 -4.97 34.05 -18.65
CA ARG A 172 -5.35 34.46 -17.29
C ARG A 172 -4.08 34.42 -16.43
N LYS A 173 -3.77 35.55 -15.78
CA LYS A 173 -2.66 35.64 -14.83
C LYS A 173 -2.77 34.49 -13.81
N PRO A 174 -1.68 33.76 -13.52
CA PRO A 174 -1.71 32.68 -12.55
C PRO A 174 -2.12 33.22 -11.19
N LYS A 175 -3.06 32.54 -10.54
CA LYS A 175 -3.52 32.91 -9.21
C LYS A 175 -2.32 32.89 -8.25
N ALA A 176 -2.20 33.91 -7.41
CA ALA A 176 -1.18 33.94 -6.37
C ALA A 176 -1.42 32.76 -5.42
N GLN A 177 -0.56 31.75 -5.48
CA GLN A 177 -0.61 30.62 -4.56
C GLN A 177 -0.29 31.14 -3.15
N PRO A 178 -1.18 30.96 -2.17
CA PRO A 178 -0.79 31.20 -0.78
C PRO A 178 0.37 30.25 -0.43
N PHE A 179 1.32 30.71 0.40
CA PHE A 179 2.45 29.89 0.87
C PHE A 179 3.47 29.48 -0.22
N LYS A 180 3.87 30.44 -1.08
CA LYS A 180 4.88 30.20 -2.14
C LYS A 180 6.19 29.60 -1.60
N ARG A 181 6.65 30.08 -0.44
CA ARG A 181 7.89 29.60 0.20
C ARG A 181 7.76 28.13 0.64
N GLU A 182 6.64 27.75 1.25
CA GLU A 182 6.39 26.35 1.61
C GLU A 182 6.24 25.46 0.38
N HIS A 183 5.60 25.95 -0.67
CA HIS A 183 5.46 25.20 -1.93
C HIS A 183 6.81 24.92 -2.59
N GLU A 184 7.68 25.94 -2.69
CA GLU A 184 9.05 25.78 -3.19
C GLU A 184 9.86 24.81 -2.32
N ALA A 185 9.74 24.89 -0.99
CA ALA A 185 10.39 23.96 -0.09
C ALA A 185 9.87 22.51 -0.26
N ALA A 186 8.57 22.34 -0.50
CA ALA A 186 7.97 21.04 -0.78
C ALA A 186 8.45 20.45 -2.11
N LEU A 187 8.56 21.28 -3.16
CA LEU A 187 9.11 20.87 -4.45
C LEU A 187 10.58 20.44 -4.33
N LYS A 188 11.40 21.21 -3.61
CA LYS A 188 12.81 20.85 -3.35
C LYS A 188 12.93 19.50 -2.63
N ARG A 189 12.11 19.26 -1.61
CA ARG A 189 12.08 17.96 -0.89
C ARG A 189 11.63 16.80 -1.78
N LYS A 190 10.67 17.02 -2.67
CA LYS A 190 10.24 16.00 -3.65
C LYS A 190 11.35 15.69 -4.65
N ALA A 191 12.03 16.72 -5.17
CA ALA A 191 13.14 16.56 -6.10
C ALA A 191 14.30 15.79 -5.48
N GLU A 192 14.73 16.15 -4.27
CA GLU A 192 15.80 15.44 -3.54
C GLU A 192 15.43 13.96 -3.27
N ALA A 193 14.18 13.70 -2.89
CA ALA A 193 13.69 12.33 -2.69
C ALA A 193 13.68 11.51 -4.00
N GLU A 194 13.34 12.15 -5.12
CA GLU A 194 13.35 11.52 -6.44
C GLU A 194 14.77 11.26 -6.93
N GLU A 195 15.71 12.20 -6.75
CA GLU A 195 17.13 11.99 -7.05
C GLU A 195 17.70 10.84 -6.23
N ARG A 196 17.37 10.77 -4.94
CA ARG A 196 17.77 9.63 -4.09
C ARG A 196 17.17 8.30 -4.57
N ARG A 197 15.95 8.32 -5.13
CA ARG A 197 15.32 7.13 -5.71
C ARG A 197 16.04 6.72 -7.00
N LYS A 198 16.28 7.67 -7.91
CA LYS A 198 17.00 7.44 -9.17
C LYS A 198 18.41 6.90 -8.93
N ALA A 199 19.14 7.47 -7.98
CA ALA A 199 20.49 6.98 -7.63
C ALA A 199 20.46 5.52 -7.13
N ARG A 200 19.43 5.12 -6.36
CA ARG A 200 19.26 3.72 -5.95
C ARG A 200 18.92 2.81 -7.12
N GLU A 201 18.01 3.26 -7.98
CA GLU A 201 17.58 2.53 -9.18
C GLU A 201 18.74 2.31 -10.16
N GLU A 202 19.56 3.34 -10.39
CA GLU A 202 20.76 3.23 -11.22
C GLU A 202 21.80 2.28 -10.61
N ALA A 203 22.03 2.35 -9.29
CA ALA A 203 22.92 1.42 -8.60
C ALA A 203 22.41 -0.03 -8.69
N GLU A 204 21.11 -0.26 -8.54
CA GLU A 204 20.48 -1.57 -8.73
C GLU A 204 20.60 -2.03 -10.18
N ARG A 205 20.38 -1.17 -11.16
CA ARG A 205 20.54 -1.48 -12.59
C ARG A 205 21.97 -1.85 -12.94
N GLN A 206 22.96 -1.16 -12.38
CA GLN A 206 24.38 -1.51 -12.55
C GLN A 206 24.70 -2.87 -11.90
N ARG A 207 24.16 -3.14 -10.70
CA ARG A 207 24.31 -4.45 -10.04
C ARG A 207 23.67 -5.56 -10.87
N GLN A 208 22.45 -5.35 -11.37
CA GLN A 208 21.74 -6.29 -12.24
C GLN A 208 22.55 -6.57 -13.50
N LYS A 209 23.03 -5.55 -14.22
CA LYS A 209 23.91 -5.74 -15.38
C LYS A 209 25.13 -6.61 -15.07
N LYS A 210 25.80 -6.36 -13.94
CA LYS A 210 26.96 -7.17 -13.48
C LYS A 210 26.55 -8.61 -13.14
N VAL A 211 25.39 -8.83 -12.54
CA VAL A 211 24.86 -10.16 -12.24
C VAL A 211 24.51 -10.89 -13.54
N ASP A 212 23.78 -10.25 -14.45
CA ASP A 212 23.38 -10.81 -15.74
C ASP A 212 24.60 -11.19 -16.58
N GLU A 213 25.64 -10.35 -16.63
CA GLU A 213 26.90 -10.65 -17.30
C GLU A 213 27.60 -11.87 -16.71
N ARG A 214 27.61 -11.99 -15.37
CA ARG A 214 28.17 -13.16 -14.66
C ARG A 214 27.35 -14.41 -14.93
N GLU A 215 26.03 -14.31 -14.94
CA GLU A 215 25.14 -15.43 -15.23
C GLU A 215 25.25 -15.89 -16.67
N LYS A 216 25.29 -14.96 -17.63
CA LYS A 216 25.56 -15.24 -19.05
C LYS A 216 26.90 -15.96 -19.20
N PHE A 217 27.95 -15.45 -18.56
CA PHE A 217 29.27 -16.09 -18.58
C PHE A 217 29.26 -17.48 -17.94
N ARG A 218 28.62 -17.64 -16.78
CA ARG A 218 28.46 -18.93 -16.09
C ARG A 218 27.71 -19.94 -16.95
N LYS A 219 26.63 -19.51 -17.61
CA LYS A 219 25.81 -20.34 -18.51
C LYS A 219 26.60 -20.74 -19.76
N ALA A 220 27.36 -19.82 -20.35
CA ALA A 220 28.23 -20.12 -21.49
C ALA A 220 29.32 -21.13 -21.12
N MET A 221 30.01 -20.94 -19.98
CA MET A 221 30.98 -21.90 -19.45
C MET A 221 30.36 -23.27 -19.15
N ALA A 222 29.18 -23.30 -18.52
CA ALA A 222 28.47 -24.54 -18.23
C ALA A 222 28.13 -25.30 -19.52
N LYS A 223 27.63 -24.58 -20.53
CA LYS A 223 27.31 -25.15 -21.86
C LYS A 223 28.54 -25.65 -22.59
N ALA A 224 29.67 -24.96 -22.47
CA ALA A 224 30.93 -25.37 -23.07
C ALA A 224 31.53 -26.61 -22.36
N ARG A 225 31.40 -26.67 -21.03
CA ARG A 225 31.81 -27.82 -20.18
C ARG A 225 30.86 -29.01 -20.26
N THR A 226 29.64 -28.83 -20.79
CA THR A 226 28.72 -29.95 -21.04
C THR A 226 29.31 -30.80 -22.15
N GLY A 227 29.79 -32.00 -21.79
CA GLY A 227 30.48 -32.92 -22.68
C GLY A 227 29.75 -33.17 -24.00
N GLY A 228 30.50 -33.59 -25.02
CA GLY A 228 29.95 -34.12 -26.27
C GLY A 228 29.24 -35.46 -26.04
N VAL A 229 28.73 -36.06 -27.13
CA VAL A 229 28.07 -37.38 -27.11
C VAL A 229 28.95 -38.44 -26.44
N ASN A 230 30.28 -38.32 -26.57
CA ASN A 230 31.26 -39.23 -25.97
C ASN A 230 31.80 -38.74 -24.61
N GLY A 231 31.16 -37.75 -23.96
CA GLY A 231 31.61 -37.16 -22.70
C GLY A 231 32.84 -36.24 -22.79
N GLN A 232 33.47 -36.12 -23.96
CA GLN A 232 34.65 -35.27 -24.18
C GLN A 232 34.31 -33.77 -24.10
N ARG A 233 35.23 -32.96 -23.57
CA ARG A 233 35.07 -31.51 -23.46
C ARG A 233 35.10 -30.82 -24.82
N LYS A 234 34.28 -29.78 -24.99
CA LYS A 234 34.19 -29.01 -26.24
C LYS A 234 35.19 -27.86 -26.19
N LEU A 235 36.48 -28.17 -26.31
CA LEU A 235 37.60 -27.23 -26.16
C LEU A 235 37.43 -25.95 -27.01
N GLY A 236 36.90 -26.05 -28.22
CA GLY A 236 36.65 -24.88 -29.09
C GLY A 236 35.57 -23.92 -28.58
N LYS A 237 34.60 -24.38 -27.77
CA LYS A 237 33.59 -23.52 -27.13
C LYS A 237 34.06 -23.01 -25.76
N GLU A 238 34.92 -23.77 -25.09
CA GLU A 238 35.53 -23.37 -23.82
C GLU A 238 36.59 -22.29 -24.05
N SER A 239 37.39 -22.41 -25.12
CA SER A 239 38.44 -21.46 -25.45
C SER A 239 37.89 -20.06 -25.71
N THR A 240 36.78 -19.91 -26.44
CA THR A 240 36.19 -18.59 -26.73
C THR A 240 35.73 -17.86 -25.47
N VAL A 241 35.04 -18.55 -24.56
CA VAL A 241 34.58 -17.97 -23.30
C VAL A 241 35.76 -17.63 -22.37
N LEU A 242 36.80 -18.46 -22.36
CA LEU A 242 38.02 -18.19 -21.61
C LEU A 242 38.81 -17.00 -22.18
N LEU A 243 38.87 -16.86 -23.51
CA LEU A 243 39.49 -15.72 -24.17
C LEU A 243 38.77 -14.40 -23.84
N GLU A 244 37.43 -14.39 -23.82
CA GLU A 244 36.67 -13.21 -23.37
C GLU A 244 36.97 -12.83 -21.92
N ARG A 245 37.16 -13.82 -21.03
CA ARG A 245 37.55 -13.58 -19.64
C ARG A 245 38.96 -12.98 -19.54
N VAL A 246 39.91 -13.54 -20.28
CA VAL A 246 41.29 -13.00 -20.34
C VAL A 246 41.28 -11.59 -20.90
N LYS A 247 40.52 -11.34 -21.97
CA LYS A 247 40.34 -9.99 -22.54
C LYS A 247 39.77 -8.99 -21.53
N ARG A 248 38.84 -9.39 -20.64
CA ARG A 248 38.38 -8.51 -19.54
C ARG A 248 39.41 -8.29 -18.44
N MET A 249 40.32 -9.24 -18.21
CA MET A 249 41.37 -9.12 -17.18
C MET A 249 42.59 -8.34 -17.68
N VAL A 250 42.86 -8.37 -18.99
CA VAL A 250 44.01 -7.71 -19.63
C VAL A 250 43.63 -6.40 -20.32
N GLY A 251 42.37 -6.23 -20.71
CA GLY A 251 41.83 -5.07 -21.43
C GLY A 251 41.18 -4.01 -20.53
N SER A 252 41.79 -3.76 -19.38
CA SER A 252 41.54 -2.62 -18.48
C SER A 252 42.84 -1.90 -18.21
#